data_AF-A0AAW2N9S7-F1
#
_entry.id   AF-A0AAW2N9S7-F1
#
_cell.length_a   1.000
_cell.length_b   1.000
_cell.length_c   1.000
_cell.angle_alpha   90.00
_cell.angle_beta   90.00
_cell.angle_gamma   90.00
#
_symmetry.space_group_name_H-M   'P 1'
#
loop_
_entity.id
_entity.type
_entity.pdbx_description
1 polymer ?
#
loop_
_entity_poly.entity_id
_entity_poly.type
_entity_poly.pdbx_seq_one_letter_code
_entity_poly.pdbx_strand_id
1 'polypeptide(L)'
;MEFYLPFFSKFTASLTVSTASPPPRYSNSRNPPPYCAICLSDVRGGDRYRKLPECGHCFHALCIDAWFKSHSTCPLCRTQMIWVKEDHHDTGGEI
;
A
#
# COMPACT_ATOMS: atom_id res chain seq x y z
N MET A 1 17.60 -16.52 -35.34
CA MET A 1 18.48 -15.52 -34.72
C MET A 1 19.07 -14.72 -35.86
N GLU A 2 18.47 -13.59 -36.25
CA GLU A 2 19.07 -12.66 -37.22
C GLU A 2 18.71 -11.24 -36.80
N PHE A 3 19.74 -10.44 -36.53
CA PHE A 3 19.71 -9.03 -36.17
C PHE A 3 19.84 -8.15 -37.43
N TYR A 4 19.26 -6.94 -37.40
CA TYR A 4 19.75 -5.72 -38.10
C TYR A 4 19.40 -5.61 -39.63
N LEU A 5 18.80 -4.57 -40.24
CA LEU A 5 18.36 -3.21 -39.85
C LEU A 5 17.62 -2.50 -41.07
N PRO A 6 17.27 -1.19 -41.09
CA PRO A 6 15.99 -0.62 -41.52
C PRO A 6 16.02 0.18 -42.85
N PHE A 7 14.91 0.26 -43.61
CA PHE A 7 14.63 1.38 -44.54
C PHE A 7 13.19 1.32 -45.04
N PHE A 8 12.50 2.46 -44.99
CA PHE A 8 11.23 2.81 -45.64
C PHE A 8 10.57 1.75 -46.56
N SER A 9 9.31 1.41 -46.31
CA SER A 9 8.22 2.10 -47.01
C SER A 9 6.82 1.45 -46.80
N LYS A 10 5.83 2.34 -46.75
CA LYS A 10 4.39 2.20 -47.10
C LYS A 10 3.49 1.43 -46.11
N PHE A 11 2.75 2.25 -45.36
CA PHE A 11 1.40 1.98 -44.85
C PHE A 11 0.55 1.11 -45.80
N THR A 12 -0.05 0.03 -45.29
CA THR A 12 -1.47 -0.29 -45.50
C THR A 12 -2.03 -1.13 -44.33
N ALA A 13 -2.93 -0.49 -43.58
CA ALA A 13 -4.04 -1.00 -42.77
C ALA A 13 -4.02 -2.46 -42.25
N SER A 14 -3.94 -2.61 -40.92
CA SER A 14 -5.10 -2.95 -40.08
C SER A 14 -4.67 -3.10 -38.62
N LEU A 15 -4.74 -2.01 -37.85
CA LEU A 15 -4.58 -2.04 -36.41
C LEU A 15 -5.84 -1.45 -35.78
N THR A 16 -6.95 -2.18 -35.82
CA THR A 16 -7.99 -1.99 -34.82
C THR A 16 -7.53 -2.63 -33.52
N VAL A 17 -6.57 -1.98 -32.85
CA VAL A 17 -6.32 -2.26 -31.43
C VAL A 17 -7.50 -1.65 -30.68
N SER A 18 -8.57 -2.44 -30.58
CA SER A 18 -9.74 -2.06 -29.81
C SER A 18 -9.40 -2.17 -28.33
N THR A 19 -9.65 -1.07 -27.63
CA THR A 19 -9.61 -0.88 -26.18
C THR A 19 -8.25 -0.94 -25.50
N ALA A 20 -7.39 0.04 -25.79
CA ALA A 20 -6.59 0.62 -24.71
C ALA A 20 -7.56 1.33 -23.76
N SER A 21 -8.13 0.59 -22.81
CA SER A 21 -8.73 1.21 -21.64
C SER A 21 -7.63 2.08 -21.03
N PRO A 22 -7.81 3.40 -20.86
CA PRO A 22 -6.80 4.21 -20.20
C PRO A 22 -6.50 3.54 -18.84
N PRO A 23 -5.23 3.48 -18.39
CA PRO A 23 -4.95 3.09 -17.01
C PRO A 23 -5.89 3.90 -16.11
N PRO A 24 -6.48 3.30 -15.06
CA PRO A 24 -7.48 3.96 -14.22
C PRO A 24 -6.96 5.36 -13.97
N ARG A 25 -7.68 6.36 -14.50
CA ARG A 25 -7.23 7.74 -14.47
C ARG A 25 -7.11 8.08 -13.00
N TYR A 26 -5.89 8.00 -12.50
CA TYR A 26 -5.54 8.47 -11.18
C TYR A 26 -5.86 9.96 -11.21
N SER A 27 -7.07 10.29 -10.75
CA SER A 27 -7.56 11.66 -10.65
C SER A 27 -6.46 12.45 -9.95
N ASN A 28 -6.03 13.56 -10.58
CA ASN A 28 -4.91 14.41 -10.17
C ASN A 28 -5.09 15.12 -8.81
N SER A 29 -5.83 14.50 -7.90
CA SER A 29 -5.80 14.73 -6.47
C SER A 29 -4.40 14.36 -6.01
N ARG A 30 -3.63 15.35 -5.53
CA ARG A 30 -2.20 15.24 -5.16
C ARG A 30 -1.91 14.32 -3.95
N ASN A 31 -2.78 13.34 -3.66
CA ASN A 31 -2.55 12.35 -2.61
C ASN A 31 -3.22 11.02 -2.99
N PRO A 32 -2.45 9.96 -3.31
CA PRO A 32 -3.05 8.69 -3.69
C PRO A 32 -3.82 8.10 -2.52
N PRO A 33 -4.91 7.36 -2.78
CA PRO A 33 -5.60 6.67 -1.71
C PRO A 33 -4.59 5.79 -0.95
N PRO A 34 -4.69 5.71 0.39
CA PRO A 34 -3.79 4.87 1.17
C PRO A 34 -3.81 3.44 0.64
N TYR A 35 -2.64 2.83 0.47
CA TYR A 35 -2.48 1.50 -0.12
C TYR A 35 -1.87 0.53 0.89
N CYS A 36 -2.49 -0.63 1.08
CA CYS A 36 -2.00 -1.64 2.02
C CYS A 36 -0.96 -2.54 1.34
N ALA A 37 0.32 -2.35 1.67
CA ALA A 37 1.41 -3.15 1.08
C ALA A 37 1.43 -4.63 1.52
N ILE A 38 0.62 -5.02 2.50
CA ILE A 38 0.53 -6.41 2.97
C ILE A 38 -0.40 -7.24 2.07
N CYS A 39 -1.56 -6.70 1.71
CA CYS A 39 -2.55 -7.37 0.85
C CYS A 39 -2.61 -6.79 -0.57
N LEU A 40 -1.71 -5.86 -0.89
CA LEU A 40 -1.56 -5.23 -2.20
C LEU A 40 -2.87 -4.62 -2.75
N SER A 41 -3.70 -4.06 -1.86
CA SER A 41 -5.01 -3.48 -2.20
C SER A 41 -5.19 -2.09 -1.62
N ASP A 42 -6.02 -1.28 -2.29
CA ASP A 42 -6.39 0.05 -1.84
C ASP A 42 -7.17 0.00 -0.51
N VAL A 43 -6.88 0.93 0.39
CA VAL A 43 -7.63 1.15 1.62
C VAL A 43 -8.76 2.14 1.30
N ARG A 44 -10.01 1.67 1.33
CA ARG A 44 -11.17 2.46 0.93
C ARG A 44 -11.84 3.11 2.14
N GLY A 45 -12.66 4.14 1.89
CA GLY A 45 -13.50 4.76 2.91
C GLY A 45 -14.54 3.77 3.42
N GLY A 46 -14.29 3.18 4.59
CA GLY A 46 -15.09 2.11 5.18
C GLY A 46 -14.23 0.94 5.70
N ASP A 47 -13.02 0.79 5.18
CA ASP A 47 -12.09 -0.22 5.67
C ASP A 47 -11.50 0.18 7.02
N ARG A 48 -11.35 -0.79 7.91
CA ARG A 48 -10.63 -0.58 9.17
C ARG A 48 -9.14 -0.55 8.87
N TYR A 49 -8.50 0.59 9.05
CA TYR A 49 -7.06 0.75 8.88
C TYR A 49 -6.40 1.27 10.15
N ARG A 50 -5.10 1.05 10.28
CA ARG A 50 -4.25 1.66 11.30
C ARG A 50 -3.11 2.40 10.64
N LYS A 51 -2.81 3.57 11.20
CA LYS A 51 -1.64 4.35 10.89
C LYS A 51 -0.61 4.13 12.00
N LEU A 52 0.60 3.71 11.63
CA LEU A 52 1.68 3.51 12.60
C LEU A 52 2.14 4.88 13.12
N PRO A 53 2.28 5.10 14.44
CA PRO A 53 2.67 6.39 15.00
C PRO A 53 4.11 6.77 14.64
N GLU A 54 5.03 5.79 14.61
CA GLU A 54 6.46 6.03 14.42
C GLU A 54 6.84 6.45 12.99
N CYS A 55 6.08 6.01 11.98
CA CYS A 55 6.43 6.26 10.57
C CYS A 55 5.26 6.78 9.73
N GLY A 56 4.04 6.78 10.26
CA GLY A 56 2.86 7.31 9.58
C GLY A 56 2.31 6.47 8.43
N HIS A 57 2.84 5.26 8.19
CA HIS A 57 2.32 4.37 7.15
C HIS A 57 0.97 3.77 7.53
N CYS A 58 0.06 3.64 6.55
CA CYS A 58 -1.29 3.13 6.72
C CYS A 58 -1.44 1.72 6.16
N PHE A 59 -2.07 0.82 6.91
CA PHE A 59 -2.37 -0.54 6.49
C PHE A 59 -3.75 -0.94 7.00
N HIS A 60 -4.38 -1.96 6.39
CA HIS A 60 -5.58 -2.57 6.97
C HIS A 60 -5.29 -3.08 8.39
N ALA A 61 -6.21 -2.83 9.32
CA ALA A 61 -6.09 -3.21 10.71
C ALA A 61 -5.82 -4.72 10.85
N LEU A 62 -6.59 -5.55 10.13
CA LEU A 62 -6.40 -7.00 10.12
C LEU A 62 -5.03 -7.42 9.56
N CYS A 63 -4.57 -6.77 8.49
CA CYS A 63 -3.30 -7.10 7.86
C CYS A 63 -2.13 -6.75 8.78
N ILE A 64 -2.13 -5.56 9.36
CA ILE A 64 -1.03 -5.13 10.23
C ILE A 64 -1.06 -5.85 11.58
N ASP A 65 -2.23 -6.19 12.11
CA ASP A 65 -2.37 -7.02 13.31
C ASP A 65 -1.82 -8.43 13.09
N ALA A 66 -2.09 -9.04 11.94
CA ALA A 66 -1.52 -10.33 11.60
C ALA A 66 0.00 -10.26 11.44
N TRP A 67 0.52 -9.21 10.80
CA TRP A 67 1.95 -8.97 10.68
C TRP A 67 2.63 -8.85 12.05
N PHE A 68 2.01 -8.12 12.99
CA PHE A 68 2.56 -7.90 14.32
C PHE A 68 2.59 -9.14 15.24
N LYS A 69 1.98 -10.26 14.83
CA LYS A 69 2.12 -11.54 15.54
C LYS A 69 3.52 -12.14 15.43
N SER A 70 4.25 -11.83 14.37
CA SER A 70 5.57 -12.40 14.10
C SER A 70 6.67 -11.36 13.97
N HIS A 71 6.30 -10.10 13.68
CA HIS A 71 7.25 -9.01 13.48
C HIS A 71 6.86 -7.82 14.35
N SER A 72 7.81 -6.94 14.67
CA SER A 72 7.54 -5.71 15.44
C SER A 72 8.01 -4.47 14.67
N THR A 73 8.11 -4.58 13.34
CA THR A 73 8.61 -3.56 12.43
C THR A 73 7.57 -3.19 11.38
N CYS A 74 7.66 -1.98 10.85
CA CYS A 74 6.86 -1.54 9.73
C CYS A 74 7.19 -2.35 8.45
N PRO A 75 6.20 -2.92 7.73
CA PRO A 75 6.44 -3.65 6.48
C PRO A 75 7.08 -2.80 5.36
N LEU A 76 6.88 -1.47 5.38
CA LEU A 76 7.35 -0.56 4.33
C LEU A 76 8.75 -0.02 4.61
N CYS A 77 8.98 0.53 5.80
CA CYS A 77 10.22 1.24 6.13
C CYS A 77 11.07 0.55 7.19
N ARG A 78 10.61 -0.60 7.73
CA ARG A 78 11.29 -1.37 8.79
C ARG A 78 11.50 -0.61 10.10
N THR A 79 10.87 0.56 10.29
CA THR A 79 10.85 1.27 11.58
C THR A 79 10.26 0.37 12.66
N GLN A 80 10.96 0.29 13.81
CA GLN A 80 10.54 -0.50 14.96
C GLN A 80 9.32 0.14 15.65
N MET A 81 8.36 -0.67 16.07
CA MET A 81 7.18 -0.21 16.79
C MET A 81 7.42 -0.26 18.31
N ILE A 82 7.31 0.88 18.98
CA ILE A 82 7.26 0.96 20.43
C ILE A 82 5.81 0.82 20.90
N TRP A 83 5.49 -0.27 21.62
CA TRP A 83 4.19 -0.43 22.25
C TRP A 83 4.27 0.13 23.66
N VAL A 84 3.68 1.30 23.88
CA VAL A 84 3.50 1.85 25.23
C VAL A 84 2.34 1.10 25.87
N LYS A 85 2.63 0.27 26.87
CA LYS A 85 1.59 -0.26 27.76
C LYS A 85 1.32 0.81 28.79
N GLU A 86 0.10 1.31 28.84
CA GLU A 86 -0.33 2.20 29.90
C GLU A 86 -0.54 1.32 31.14
N ASP A 87 0.43 1.31 32.05
CA ASP A 87 0.34 0.55 33.29
C ASP A 87 -0.73 1.21 34.18
N HIS A 88 -1.94 0.66 34.18
CA HIS A 88 -2.97 1.02 35.16
C HIS A 88 -2.50 0.54 36.54
N HIS A 89 -1.70 1.39 37.19
CA HIS A 89 -1.32 1.25 38.59
C HIS A 89 -2.55 1.51 39.45
N ASP A 90 -3.31 0.46 39.74
CA ASP A 90 -4.27 0.44 40.84
C ASP A 90 -3.49 0.60 42.15
N THR A 91 -3.49 1.80 42.70
CA THR A 91 -3.10 2.06 44.09
C THR A 91 -4.38 2.01 44.92
N GLY A 92 -4.97 0.81 45.02
CA GLY A 92 -6.01 0.51 46.00
C GLY A 92 -5.37 0.34 47.39
N GLY A 93 -5.26 1.45 48.12
CA GLY A 93 -4.69 1.52 49.46
C GLY A 93 -5.37 0.62 50.49
N GLU A 94 -4.53 -0.02 51.30
CA GLU A 94 -4.87 -0.76 52.50
C GLU A 94 -5.13 0.20 53.67
N ILE A 95 -6.32 0.13 54.28
CA ILE A 95 -6.59 0.53 55.68
C ILE A 95 -7.53 -0.48 56.35
#